data_AF-A0A8S3PUA5-F1
#
_entry.id   AF-A0A8S3PUA5-F1
#
_cell.length_a   1.000
_cell.length_b   1.000
_cell.length_c   1.000
_cell.angle_alpha   90.00
_cell.angle_beta   90.00
_cell.angle_gamma   90.00
#
_symmetry.space_group_name_H-M   'P 1'
#
loop_
_entity.id
_entity.type
_entity.pdbx_description
1 polymer ?
#
loop_
_entity_poly.entity_id
_entity_poly.type
_entity_poly.pdbx_seq_one_letter_code
_entity_poly.pdbx_strand_id
1 'polypeptide(L)'
;MFWFMQLIRFYTLTIIRNTASIKLNKFEHASNTIKLNAFIADANRMSGFKLYVTNTSTIPPAGYLCYEDPFSLKPPHPDINQTIPCNQLGKYVIYYDVTGSDDVVFEIYLPIVELCYVAINGCPKGTWGTNCSNACQLKCINHHCYPGNGSCVWGCDPQNCSNNICDIHTAACSYGCVPGLTGPFCNMSKYFVNV
;
A
#
# COMPACT_ATOMS: atom_id res chain seq x y z
N MET A 1 -14.16 23.55 -2.66
CA MET A 1 -12.98 22.73 -3.01
C MET A 1 -13.14 21.39 -2.31
N PHE A 2 -13.80 20.43 -2.98
CA PHE A 2 -14.21 19.15 -2.41
C PHE A 2 -13.04 18.15 -2.50
N TRP A 3 -12.50 17.78 -1.36
CA TRP A 3 -11.63 16.61 -1.24
C TRP A 3 -12.50 15.36 -1.39
N PHE A 4 -12.26 14.55 -2.42
CA PHE A 4 -12.83 13.20 -2.54
C PHE A 4 -12.18 12.28 -1.48
N MET A 5 -12.64 12.37 -0.24
CA MET A 5 -12.46 11.27 0.73
C MET A 5 -13.56 10.25 0.46
N GLN A 6 -13.21 9.15 -0.19
CA GLN A 6 -14.12 8.01 -0.31
C GLN A 6 -14.25 7.38 1.09
N LEU A 7 -15.26 7.81 1.86
CA LEU A 7 -15.71 7.15 3.10
C LEU A 7 -16.36 5.82 2.72
N ILE A 8 -15.56 4.81 2.39
CA ILE A 8 -16.09 3.47 2.12
C ILE A 8 -16.36 2.80 3.47
N ARG A 9 -17.60 2.93 3.94
CA ARG A 9 -18.15 2.23 5.12
C ARG A 9 -18.64 0.84 4.72
N PHE A 10 -17.73 -0.13 4.56
CA PHE A 10 -18.07 -1.55 4.63
C PHE A 10 -16.93 -2.31 5.29
N TYR A 11 -17.05 -2.53 6.60
CA TYR A 11 -16.10 -3.32 7.37
C TYR A 11 -16.80 -4.61 7.80
N THR A 12 -16.21 -5.76 7.50
CA THR A 12 -16.65 -7.04 8.07
C THR A 12 -15.69 -7.37 9.20
N LEU A 13 -16.18 -7.26 10.45
CA LEU A 13 -15.47 -7.72 11.63
C LEU A 13 -15.62 -9.23 11.73
N THR A 14 -14.50 -9.95 11.80
CA THR A 14 -14.47 -11.39 12.02
C THR A 14 -13.69 -11.66 13.30
N ILE A 15 -14.36 -12.25 14.29
CA ILE A 15 -13.79 -12.62 15.59
C ILE A 15 -13.69 -14.14 15.65
N ILE A 16 -12.50 -14.67 15.88
CA ILE A 16 -12.28 -16.10 16.08
C ILE A 16 -11.40 -16.28 17.33
N ARG A 17 -11.98 -16.82 18.40
CA ARG A 17 -11.30 -16.96 19.71
C ARG A 17 -10.71 -15.62 20.19
N ASN A 18 -9.38 -15.54 20.35
CA ASN A 18 -8.64 -14.36 20.83
C ASN A 18 -8.09 -13.50 19.68
N THR A 19 -8.63 -13.65 18.46
CA THR A 19 -8.17 -12.93 17.27
C THR A 19 -9.30 -12.10 16.66
N ALA A 20 -9.04 -10.81 16.47
CA ALA A 20 -9.91 -9.93 15.70
C ALA A 20 -9.25 -9.62 14.36
N SER A 21 -10.06 -9.72 13.31
CA SER A 21 -9.68 -9.18 12.02
C SER A 21 -10.77 -8.27 11.48
N ILE A 22 -10.38 -7.08 11.06
CA ILE A 22 -11.24 -6.21 10.29
C ILE A 22 -10.78 -6.28 8.84
N LYS A 23 -11.68 -6.78 8.00
CA LYS A 23 -11.51 -6.71 6.56
C LYS A 23 -11.90 -5.31 6.10
N LEU A 24 -10.89 -4.53 5.72
CA LEU A 24 -11.03 -3.14 5.33
C LEU A 24 -11.15 -3.07 3.81
N ASN A 25 -12.39 -2.96 3.32
CA ASN A 25 -12.76 -2.68 1.93
C ASN A 25 -12.26 -3.67 0.86
N LYS A 26 -12.95 -3.69 -0.29
CA LYS A 26 -12.52 -4.38 -1.52
C LYS A 26 -11.88 -3.34 -2.42
N PHE A 27 -10.56 -3.19 -2.33
CA PHE A 27 -9.79 -2.39 -3.27
C PHE A 27 -9.46 -3.24 -4.50
N GLU A 28 -9.41 -2.69 -5.70
CA GLU A 28 -8.71 -3.31 -6.84
C GLU A 28 -7.46 -2.49 -7.16
N HIS A 29 -6.78 -2.01 -6.11
CA HIS A 29 -5.88 -0.86 -6.19
C HIS A 29 -4.58 -1.12 -5.44
N ALA A 30 -3.49 -0.51 -5.89
CA ALA A 30 -2.26 -0.37 -5.11
C ALA A 30 -2.61 0.39 -3.83
N SER A 31 -2.48 -0.24 -2.66
CA SER A 31 -2.43 0.52 -1.42
C SER A 31 -1.09 1.25 -1.39
N ASN A 32 -1.06 2.47 -0.87
CA ASN A 32 0.18 3.23 -0.69
C ASN A 32 0.30 3.81 0.69
N THR A 33 -0.78 4.35 1.22
CA THR A 33 -0.85 4.70 2.64
C THR A 33 -2.15 4.19 3.23
N ILE A 34 -2.04 3.53 4.37
CA ILE A 34 -3.16 3.11 5.19
C ILE A 34 -3.21 4.12 6.32
N LYS A 35 -4.26 4.95 6.33
CA LYS A 35 -4.57 5.85 7.43
C LYS A 35 -5.49 5.15 8.39
N LEU A 36 -5.07 5.08 9.64
CA LEU A 36 -5.85 4.54 10.73
C LEU A 36 -6.10 5.64 11.73
N ASN A 37 -7.37 5.79 12.12
CA ASN A 37 -7.72 6.51 13.32
C ASN A 37 -8.50 5.63 14.28
N ALA A 38 -8.13 5.69 15.55
CA ALA A 38 -8.82 5.00 16.63
C ALA A 38 -9.26 5.97 17.74
N PHE A 39 -10.11 5.49 18.63
CA PHE A 39 -10.53 6.24 19.80
C PHE A 39 -9.39 6.32 20.82
N ILE A 40 -9.22 7.47 21.45
CA ILE A 40 -8.16 7.68 22.46
C ILE A 40 -8.30 6.76 23.67
N ALA A 41 -9.52 6.33 23.99
CA ALA A 41 -9.81 5.36 25.05
C ALA A 41 -9.33 3.93 24.71
N ASP A 42 -9.11 3.64 23.43
CA ASP A 42 -8.74 2.32 22.90
C ASP A 42 -7.32 2.27 22.35
N ALA A 43 -6.54 3.34 22.50
CA ALA A 43 -5.13 3.38 22.09
C ALA A 43 -4.31 2.22 22.67
N ASN A 44 -4.64 1.80 23.91
CA ASN A 44 -3.98 0.71 24.61
C ASN A 44 -4.32 -0.67 24.01
N ARG A 45 -5.46 -0.79 23.33
CA ARG A 45 -5.93 -2.03 22.70
C ARG A 45 -5.35 -2.22 21.32
N MET A 46 -4.75 -1.19 20.73
CA MET A 46 -4.08 -1.29 19.44
C MET A 46 -2.66 -1.85 19.55
N SER A 47 -2.10 -2.08 20.74
CA SER A 47 -0.71 -2.52 20.85
C SER A 47 -0.46 -3.88 20.20
N GLY A 48 0.56 -3.95 19.33
CA GLY A 48 0.94 -5.18 18.66
C GLY A 48 0.12 -5.54 17.42
N PHE A 49 -0.76 -4.65 16.96
CA PHE A 49 -1.54 -4.88 15.75
C PHE A 49 -0.66 -5.02 14.51
N LYS A 50 -1.20 -5.72 13.52
CA LYS A 50 -0.56 -5.95 12.22
C LYS A 50 -1.48 -5.51 11.09
N LEU A 51 -0.87 -5.04 10.01
CA LEU A 51 -1.57 -4.73 8.76
C LEU A 51 -1.05 -5.62 7.64
N TYR A 52 -1.98 -6.25 6.94
CA TYR A 52 -1.68 -7.07 5.77
C TYR A 52 -2.37 -6.53 4.52
N VAL A 53 -1.70 -6.61 3.38
CA VAL A 53 -2.31 -6.44 2.06
C VAL A 53 -2.36 -7.80 1.38
N THR A 54 -3.55 -8.20 0.90
CA THR A 54 -3.77 -9.53 0.31
C THR A 54 -4.79 -9.52 -0.82
N ASN A 55 -4.71 -10.48 -1.72
CA ASN A 55 -5.70 -10.72 -2.77
C ASN A 55 -6.84 -11.65 -2.32
N THR A 56 -6.62 -12.40 -1.24
CA THR A 56 -7.56 -13.38 -0.72
C THR A 56 -8.36 -12.81 0.44
N SER A 57 -9.56 -13.33 0.66
CA SER A 57 -10.36 -12.96 1.84
C SER A 57 -9.99 -13.77 3.09
N THR A 58 -8.92 -14.56 3.04
CA THR A 58 -8.47 -15.39 4.15
C THR A 58 -7.75 -14.53 5.17
N ILE A 59 -8.03 -14.75 6.45
CA ILE A 59 -7.36 -14.09 7.57
C ILE A 59 -5.85 -14.43 7.52
N PRO A 60 -4.95 -13.49 7.89
CA PRO A 60 -3.50 -13.70 7.94
C PRO A 60 -3.09 -15.01 8.63
N PRO A 61 -1.95 -15.62 8.26
CA PRO A 61 -0.78 -14.98 7.65
C PRO A 61 -0.79 -14.88 6.11
N ALA A 62 -1.91 -15.12 5.43
CA ALA A 62 -2.01 -14.95 3.98
C ALA A 62 -1.93 -13.47 3.55
N GLY A 63 -0.77 -13.03 3.04
CA GLY A 63 -0.59 -11.70 2.45
C GLY A 63 0.80 -11.11 2.67
N TYR A 64 0.99 -9.87 2.24
CA TYR A 64 2.18 -9.08 2.53
C TYR A 64 1.99 -8.31 3.84
N LEU A 65 2.92 -8.46 4.79
CA LEU A 65 2.94 -7.69 6.04
C LEU A 65 3.41 -6.26 5.75
N CYS A 66 2.50 -5.30 5.85
CA CYS A 66 2.76 -3.88 5.65
C CYS A 66 3.40 -3.22 6.88
N TYR A 67 2.90 -3.61 8.05
CA TYR A 67 3.24 -2.98 9.31
C TYR A 67 2.93 -3.93 10.44
N GLU A 68 3.79 -3.88 11.45
CA GLU A 68 3.60 -4.51 12.74
C GLU A 68 3.93 -3.44 13.77
N ASP A 69 2.95 -3.16 14.64
CA ASP A 69 3.17 -2.26 15.76
C ASP A 69 4.25 -2.86 16.66
N PRO A 70 5.37 -2.17 16.87
CA PRO A 70 6.37 -2.64 17.80
C PRO A 70 5.75 -2.55 19.19
N PHE A 71 5.30 -3.69 19.73
CA PHE A 71 4.78 -3.84 21.10
C PHE A 71 5.57 -2.93 22.04
N SER A 72 5.00 -1.76 22.35
CA SER A 72 5.77 -0.74 23.05
C SER A 72 5.81 -1.11 24.50
N LEU A 73 6.91 -1.78 24.86
CA LEU A 73 7.47 -1.76 26.20
C LEU A 73 7.59 -0.29 26.62
N LYS A 74 6.66 0.16 27.47
CA LYS A 74 6.47 1.51 28.06
C LYS A 74 5.76 2.58 27.20
N PRO A 75 5.00 3.49 27.86
CA PRO A 75 4.25 4.57 27.22
C PRO A 75 5.14 5.50 26.37
N PRO A 76 4.59 6.16 25.34
CA PRO A 76 3.16 6.30 25.05
C PRO A 76 2.67 5.27 24.03
N HIS A 77 1.42 4.83 24.20
CA HIS A 77 0.66 3.96 23.30
C HIS A 77 0.82 4.36 21.82
N PRO A 78 0.60 3.43 20.86
CA PRO A 78 0.61 3.76 19.44
C PRO A 78 -0.23 5.01 19.16
N ASP A 79 0.29 5.90 18.29
CA ASP A 79 -0.44 7.10 17.88
C ASP A 79 -1.81 6.67 17.36
N ILE A 80 -2.87 7.29 17.88
CA ILE A 80 -4.24 7.01 17.45
C ILE A 80 -4.49 7.51 16.02
N ASN A 81 -3.59 8.29 15.42
CA ASN A 81 -3.65 8.79 14.05
C ASN A 81 -2.41 8.35 13.26
N GLN A 82 -2.46 7.16 12.68
CA GLN A 82 -1.33 6.61 11.93
C GLN A 82 -1.50 6.79 10.43
N THR A 83 -0.40 7.11 9.75
CA THR A 83 -0.31 7.04 8.28
C THR A 83 0.82 6.08 7.93
N ILE A 84 0.45 4.87 7.55
CA ILE A 84 1.38 3.76 7.35
C ILE A 84 1.64 3.57 5.87
N PRO A 85 2.89 3.74 5.38
CA PRO A 85 3.22 3.46 4.00
C PRO A 85 3.20 1.95 3.74
N CYS A 86 2.44 1.51 2.74
CA CYS A 86 2.47 0.13 2.27
C CYS A 86 2.18 0.07 0.78
N ASN A 87 3.24 -0.02 -0.05
CA ASN A 87 3.18 0.10 -1.51
C ASN A 87 2.98 -1.27 -2.17
N GLN A 88 1.87 -1.93 -1.86
CA GLN A 88 1.58 -3.27 -2.33
C GLN A 88 0.28 -3.31 -3.13
N LEU A 89 0.28 -4.14 -4.17
CA LEU A 89 -0.93 -4.49 -4.90
C LEU A 89 -1.71 -5.54 -4.11
N GLY A 90 -2.95 -5.23 -3.75
CA GLY A 90 -3.83 -6.21 -3.12
C GLY A 90 -5.28 -5.80 -3.18
N LYS A 91 -6.14 -6.79 -2.93
CA LYS A 91 -7.59 -6.61 -2.96
C LYS A 91 -8.17 -6.15 -1.63
N TYR A 92 -7.50 -6.48 -0.54
CA TYR A 92 -7.95 -6.25 0.82
C TYR A 92 -6.79 -5.74 1.66
N VAL A 93 -7.09 -4.78 2.53
CA VAL A 93 -6.26 -4.49 3.70
C VAL A 93 -6.89 -5.18 4.89
N ILE A 94 -6.10 -5.91 5.67
CA ILE A 94 -6.56 -6.61 6.87
C ILE A 94 -5.85 -5.99 8.06
N TYR A 95 -6.64 -5.40 8.95
CA TYR A 95 -6.21 -5.13 10.31
C TYR A 95 -6.32 -6.43 11.09
N TYR A 96 -5.21 -6.86 11.67
CA TYR A 96 -5.09 -8.11 12.40
C TYR A 96 -4.54 -7.81 13.77
N ASP A 97 -5.29 -8.21 14.79
CA ASP A 97 -4.88 -8.04 16.17
C ASP A 97 -5.08 -9.34 16.93
N VAL A 98 -4.03 -9.71 17.65
CA VAL A 98 -4.00 -10.84 18.58
C VAL A 98 -3.78 -10.23 19.94
N THR A 99 -4.80 -10.32 20.80
CA THR A 99 -4.63 -9.92 22.19
C THR A 99 -3.60 -10.82 22.83
N GLY A 100 -2.37 -10.32 22.95
CA GLY A 100 -1.33 -10.87 23.80
C GLY A 100 -1.51 -10.33 25.21
N SER A 101 -2.54 -10.77 25.94
CA SER A 101 -2.32 -10.97 27.36
C SER A 101 -1.86 -12.42 27.52
N ASP A 102 -0.54 -12.62 27.51
CA ASP A 102 0.06 -13.83 28.11
C ASP A 102 -0.25 -13.94 29.61
N ASP A 103 -0.90 -12.93 30.19
CA ASP A 103 -1.42 -12.96 31.55
C ASP A 103 -2.77 -13.68 31.59
N VAL A 104 -2.65 -14.97 31.84
CA VAL A 104 -3.71 -15.93 32.14
C VAL A 104 -4.52 -15.43 33.34
N VAL A 105 -5.66 -14.76 33.14
CA VAL A 105 -6.92 -15.04 33.88
C VAL A 105 -8.10 -14.46 33.07
N PHE A 106 -9.09 -15.30 32.76
CA PHE A 106 -10.42 -15.03 32.17
C PHE A 106 -10.57 -15.22 30.65
N GLU A 107 -11.29 -16.29 30.31
CA GLU A 107 -11.83 -16.68 28.99
C GLU A 107 -12.89 -15.70 28.40
N ILE A 108 -12.84 -14.40 28.72
CA ILE A 108 -13.97 -13.48 28.42
C ILE A 108 -13.56 -12.23 27.64
N TYR A 109 -12.27 -11.95 27.43
CA TYR A 109 -11.86 -10.81 26.60
C TYR A 109 -11.80 -11.20 25.12
N LEU A 110 -12.94 -11.03 24.44
CA LEU A 110 -12.94 -10.97 22.99
C LEU A 110 -12.06 -9.80 22.54
N PRO A 111 -11.30 -9.94 21.46
CA PRO A 111 -10.53 -8.83 20.91
C PRO A 111 -11.52 -7.78 20.38
N ILE A 112 -11.51 -6.60 21.02
CA ILE A 112 -12.34 -5.46 20.64
C ILE A 112 -11.48 -4.52 19.81
N VAL A 113 -11.87 -4.33 18.54
CA VAL A 113 -11.20 -3.39 17.64
C VAL A 113 -12.14 -2.23 17.36
N GLU A 114 -11.78 -1.04 17.84
CA GLU A 114 -12.54 0.20 17.67
C GLU A 114 -11.75 1.21 16.85
N LEU A 115 -11.96 1.17 15.53
CA LEU A 115 -11.40 2.14 14.59
C LEU A 115 -12.46 3.21 14.29
N CYS A 116 -12.12 4.49 14.49
CA CYS A 116 -12.96 5.63 14.13
C CYS A 116 -13.10 5.74 12.61
N TYR A 117 -11.99 5.66 11.88
CA TYR A 117 -11.98 5.59 10.43
C TYR A 117 -10.74 4.88 9.92
N VAL A 118 -10.91 4.25 8.77
CA VAL A 118 -9.82 3.76 7.94
C VAL A 118 -9.95 4.40 6.57
N ALA A 119 -8.88 5.05 6.12
CA ALA A 119 -8.77 5.55 4.77
C ALA A 119 -7.56 4.92 4.08
N ILE A 120 -7.79 4.36 2.90
CA ILE A 120 -6.73 3.77 2.09
C ILE A 120 -6.58 4.67 0.87
N ASN A 121 -5.39 5.25 0.74
CA ASN A 121 -5.04 6.07 -0.41
C ASN A 121 -4.26 5.21 -1.39
N GLY A 122 -4.76 5.15 -2.62
CA GLY A 122 -4.25 4.25 -3.64
C GLY A 122 -4.83 4.54 -5.02
N CYS A 123 -4.26 3.92 -6.05
CA CYS A 123 -4.78 3.97 -7.42
C CYS A 123 -4.85 2.58 -8.06
N PRO A 124 -5.72 2.37 -9.05
CA PRO A 124 -5.65 1.19 -9.91
C PRO A 124 -4.24 0.99 -10.46
N LYS A 125 -3.86 -0.27 -10.65
CA LYS A 125 -2.57 -0.61 -11.29
C LYS A 125 -2.43 0.15 -12.61
N GLY A 126 -1.26 0.73 -12.84
CA GLY A 126 -0.98 1.50 -14.04
C GLY A 126 -1.46 2.95 -14.01
N THR A 127 -1.98 3.45 -12.88
CA THR A 127 -2.42 4.84 -12.75
C THR A 127 -1.95 5.52 -11.46
N TRP A 128 -1.89 6.85 -11.49
CA TRP A 128 -1.50 7.71 -10.37
C TRP A 128 -2.12 9.11 -10.48
N GLY A 129 -1.86 9.95 -9.48
CA GLY A 129 -2.30 11.33 -9.40
C GLY A 129 -3.72 11.47 -8.85
N THR A 130 -4.23 12.71 -8.90
CA THR A 130 -5.59 13.03 -8.45
C THR A 130 -6.62 12.22 -9.25
N ASN A 131 -7.48 11.50 -8.54
CA ASN A 131 -8.48 10.58 -9.11
C ASN A 131 -7.88 9.51 -10.03
N CYS A 132 -6.58 9.23 -9.93
CA CYS A 132 -5.89 8.21 -10.72
C CYS A 132 -5.99 8.47 -12.24
N SER A 133 -5.98 9.74 -12.61
CA SER A 133 -6.15 10.18 -14.01
C SER A 133 -4.88 10.03 -14.86
N ASN A 134 -3.71 9.92 -14.23
CA ASN A 134 -2.43 9.85 -14.94
C ASN A 134 -2.01 8.39 -15.10
N ALA A 135 -1.51 8.01 -16.27
CA ALA A 135 -0.93 6.69 -16.48
C ALA A 135 0.46 6.59 -15.82
N CYS A 136 0.76 5.43 -15.22
CA CYS A 136 2.12 5.08 -14.85
C CYS A 136 3.00 4.99 -16.11
N GLN A 137 4.29 5.27 -15.94
CA GLN A 137 5.24 5.15 -17.03
C GLN A 137 5.34 3.68 -17.48
N LEU A 138 5.44 3.46 -18.80
CA LEU A 138 5.50 2.13 -19.41
C LEU A 138 6.71 1.31 -18.92
N LYS A 139 7.80 2.02 -18.60
CA LYS A 139 9.02 1.40 -18.08
C LYS A 139 8.96 1.06 -16.61
N CYS A 140 7.95 1.45 -15.83
CA CYS A 140 7.86 0.97 -14.45
C CYS A 140 7.64 -0.54 -14.43
N ILE A 141 8.40 -1.26 -13.60
CA ILE A 141 8.26 -2.71 -13.49
C ILE A 141 6.81 -3.05 -13.11
N ASN A 142 6.21 -3.99 -13.84
CA ASN A 142 4.79 -4.35 -13.72
C ASN A 142 3.80 -3.18 -13.90
N HIS A 143 4.20 -2.08 -14.55
CA HIS A 143 3.41 -0.84 -14.63
C HIS A 143 2.94 -0.34 -13.25
N HIS A 144 3.77 -0.53 -12.22
CA HIS A 144 3.44 -0.16 -10.86
C HIS A 144 4.20 1.10 -10.43
N CYS A 145 3.44 2.15 -10.14
CA CYS A 145 3.98 3.44 -9.72
C CYS A 145 3.28 3.96 -8.46
N TYR A 146 3.92 4.87 -7.76
CA TYR A 146 3.37 5.56 -6.61
C TYR A 146 2.20 6.46 -7.06
N PRO A 147 1.02 6.40 -6.43
CA PRO A 147 -0.14 7.20 -6.78
C PRO A 147 0.07 8.68 -6.47
N GLY A 148 0.97 9.02 -5.54
CA GLY A 148 1.24 10.41 -5.16
C GLY A 148 2.07 11.18 -6.19
N ASN A 149 3.02 10.52 -6.85
CA ASN A 149 4.00 11.20 -7.70
C ASN A 149 4.37 10.48 -9.01
N GLY A 150 3.86 9.26 -9.25
CA GLY A 150 4.10 8.51 -10.47
C GLY A 150 5.47 7.83 -10.58
N SER A 151 6.32 7.93 -9.55
CA SER A 151 7.62 7.23 -9.53
C SER A 151 7.44 5.71 -9.48
N CYS A 152 8.36 4.93 -10.04
CA CYS A 152 8.23 3.48 -10.08
C CYS A 152 8.51 2.84 -8.71
N VAL A 153 7.58 2.01 -8.22
CA VAL A 153 7.68 1.42 -6.86
C VAL A 153 8.80 0.38 -6.78
N TRP A 154 8.93 -0.44 -7.83
CA TRP A 154 9.90 -1.54 -7.89
C TRP A 154 11.08 -1.21 -8.81
N GLY A 155 11.27 0.07 -9.15
CA GLY A 155 12.20 0.50 -10.17
C GLY A 155 11.63 0.40 -11.59
N CYS A 156 12.46 0.73 -12.56
CA CYS A 156 12.12 0.76 -13.98
C CYS A 156 12.87 -0.35 -14.73
N ASP A 157 12.30 -0.79 -15.85
CA ASP A 157 12.90 -1.72 -16.78
C ASP A 157 13.95 -0.99 -17.65
N PRO A 158 15.24 -1.30 -17.48
CA PRO A 158 16.31 -0.63 -18.20
C PRO A 158 16.49 -1.12 -19.64
N GLN A 159 15.65 -2.03 -20.15
CA GLN A 159 15.72 -2.50 -21.54
C GLN A 159 15.84 -1.34 -22.53
N ASN A 160 16.71 -1.48 -23.53
CA ASN A 160 16.98 -0.46 -24.55
C ASN A 160 17.61 0.84 -24.03
N CYS A 161 17.83 1.01 -22.73
CA CYS A 161 18.59 2.13 -22.19
C CYS A 161 20.09 1.87 -22.37
N SER A 162 20.83 2.90 -22.76
CA SER A 162 22.29 2.87 -22.71
C SER A 162 22.75 2.58 -21.29
N ASN A 163 23.75 1.71 -21.15
CA ASN A 163 24.30 1.24 -19.87
C ASN A 163 23.29 0.50 -18.96
N ASN A 164 22.11 0.13 -19.45
CA ASN A 164 21.04 -0.48 -18.66
C ASN A 164 20.66 0.35 -17.42
N ILE A 165 20.62 1.68 -17.55
CA ILE A 165 20.26 2.59 -16.45
C ILE A 165 19.03 3.42 -16.85
N CYS A 166 18.03 3.42 -15.98
CA CYS A 166 16.86 4.27 -16.06
C CYS A 166 16.63 4.96 -14.71
N ASP A 167 16.02 6.15 -14.76
CA ASP A 167 15.68 6.95 -13.59
C ASP A 167 14.36 6.46 -12.99
N ILE A 168 14.33 6.15 -11.70
CA ILE A 168 13.13 5.57 -11.05
C ILE A 168 11.97 6.56 -10.90
N HIS A 169 12.23 7.86 -10.97
CA HIS A 169 11.21 8.90 -10.78
C HIS A 169 10.45 9.19 -12.07
N THR A 170 11.16 9.15 -13.19
CA THR A 170 10.65 9.47 -14.53
C THR A 170 10.48 8.24 -15.41
N ALA A 171 11.10 7.12 -15.04
CA ALA A 171 11.28 5.91 -15.85
C ALA A 171 12.06 6.12 -17.17
N ALA A 172 12.69 7.29 -17.35
CA ALA A 172 13.44 7.63 -18.56
C ALA A 172 14.86 7.03 -18.52
N CYS A 173 15.42 6.74 -19.69
CA CYS A 173 16.79 6.24 -19.80
C CYS A 173 17.80 7.38 -19.57
N SER A 174 18.62 7.27 -18.52
CA SER A 174 19.50 8.37 -18.09
C SER A 174 20.63 8.69 -19.08
N TYR A 175 21.11 7.69 -19.82
CA TYR A 175 22.19 7.82 -20.80
C TYR A 175 21.72 7.70 -22.25
N GLY A 176 20.41 7.89 -22.49
CA GLY A 176 19.80 7.71 -23.81
C GLY A 176 19.59 6.24 -24.18
N CYS A 177 19.46 5.98 -25.48
CA CYS A 177 19.05 4.68 -26.03
C CYS A 177 20.20 3.94 -26.72
N VAL A 178 20.08 2.61 -26.74
CA VAL A 178 20.91 1.77 -27.62
C VAL A 178 20.71 2.16 -29.10
N PRO A 179 21.69 1.90 -29.99
CA PRO A 179 21.61 2.28 -31.40
C PRO A 179 20.33 1.79 -32.08
N GLY A 180 19.69 2.66 -32.87
CA GLY A 180 18.45 2.36 -33.59
C GLY A 180 17.16 2.74 -32.86
N LEU A 181 17.24 3.15 -31.58
CA LEU A 181 16.09 3.60 -30.80
C LEU A 181 16.21 5.08 -30.41
N THR A 182 15.07 5.70 -30.10
CA THR A 182 14.97 7.11 -29.71
C THR A 182 13.83 7.35 -28.71
N GLY A 183 13.77 8.58 -28.19
CA GLY A 183 12.83 9.01 -27.16
C GLY A 183 13.31 8.77 -25.72
N PRO A 184 12.62 9.35 -24.73
CA PRO A 184 13.00 9.24 -23.31
C PRO A 184 12.90 7.81 -22.77
N PHE A 185 12.05 6.98 -23.38
CA PHE A 185 11.81 5.59 -22.99
C PHE A 185 12.34 4.56 -24.00
N CYS A 186 13.09 4.98 -25.02
CA CYS A 186 13.68 4.07 -26.02
C CYS A 186 12.70 3.04 -26.60
N ASN A 187 11.48 3.49 -26.89
CA ASN A 187 10.38 2.69 -27.43
C ASN A 187 10.03 3.05 -28.89
N MET A 188 10.73 4.03 -29.47
CA MET A 188 10.55 4.46 -30.85
C MET A 188 11.78 4.10 -31.68
N SER A 189 11.58 3.58 -32.88
CA SER A 189 12.66 3.34 -33.85
C SER A 189 13.15 4.64 -34.47
N LYS A 190 14.47 4.82 -34.55
CA LYS A 190 15.07 5.92 -35.30
C LYS A 190 15.02 5.57 -36.78
N TYR A 191 14.03 6.12 -37.52
CA TYR A 191 14.00 6.00 -38.97
C TYR A 191 15.12 6.86 -39.56
N PHE A 192 16.07 6.22 -40.24
CA PHE A 192 17.05 6.92 -41.05
C PHE A 192 16.39 7.31 -42.36
N VAL A 193 16.04 8.58 -42.53
CA VAL A 193 15.73 9.13 -43.85
C VAL A 193 17.08 9.30 -44.54
N ASN A 194 17.39 8.43 -45.50
CA ASN A 194 18.52 8.63 -46.40
C ASN A 194 18.18 9.84 -47.28
N VAL A 195 18.80 10.98 -46.98
CA VAL A 195 18.79 12.19 -47.84
C VAL A 195 20.08 12.21 -48.63
#